data_AF-W1WDM4-F1
#
_entry.id   AF-W1WDM4-F1
#
_cell.length_a   1.000
_cell.length_b   1.000
_cell.length_c   1.000
_cell.angle_alpha   90.00
_cell.angle_beta   90.00
_cell.angle_gamma   90.00
#
_symmetry.space_group_name_H-M   'P 1'
#
loop_
_entity.id
_entity.type
_entity.pdbx_description
1 polymer ?
#
loop_
_entity_poly.entity_id
_entity_poly.type
_entity_poly.pdbx_seq_one_letter_code
_entity_poly.pdbx_strand_id
1 'polypeptide(L)'
;CENNIIDVSSLNNTLVAHISHDIIKDYLRFLNKDLSQIPVWQRSATPILTLPCLTPDVFRVAAQHSMMPAETESEKERTRALLFTVLSRFLDSKKFLSLMMYMLRNCVSDSVYQIIESDIHKDWNLSMVASCLCLSPSLLKKKLKSENTSYSQIITTCRMRYAVNELMMDGKNISQVSQSCGYNSTS
;
A
#
# COMPACT_ATOMS: atom_id res chain seq x y z
N CYS A 1 -25.61 16.34 -3.58
CA CYS A 1 -24.32 16.19 -2.88
C CYS A 1 -23.32 15.70 -3.91
N GLU A 2 -22.52 16.64 -4.41
CA GLU A 2 -21.62 16.45 -5.54
C GLU A 2 -20.58 15.38 -5.24
N ASN A 3 -20.26 14.61 -6.28
CA ASN A 3 -19.21 13.60 -6.27
C ASN A 3 -17.86 14.30 -6.11
N ASN A 4 -17.47 14.57 -4.86
CA ASN A 4 -16.10 14.92 -4.50
C ASN A 4 -15.20 13.69 -4.69
N ILE A 5 -14.93 13.36 -5.95
CA ILE A 5 -13.80 12.53 -6.31
C ILE A 5 -12.58 13.37 -5.96
N ILE A 6 -11.93 13.03 -4.85
CA ILE A 6 -10.69 13.67 -4.43
C ILE A 6 -9.63 13.28 -5.47
N ASP A 7 -9.32 14.20 -6.38
CA ASP A 7 -8.21 14.05 -7.30
C ASP A 7 -6.90 14.21 -6.51
N VAL A 8 -6.27 13.08 -6.21
CA VAL A 8 -5.04 13.02 -5.43
C VAL A 8 -3.79 13.39 -6.25
N SER A 9 -3.92 13.54 -7.57
CA SER A 9 -2.78 13.78 -8.47
C SER A 9 -2.21 15.20 -8.38
N SER A 10 -2.95 16.14 -7.79
CA SER A 10 -2.58 17.55 -7.63
C SER A 10 -2.32 17.99 -6.18
N LEU A 11 -2.29 17.05 -5.22
CA LEU A 11 -2.06 17.36 -3.82
C LEU A 11 -0.64 17.89 -3.61
N ASN A 12 -0.54 19.08 -3.02
CA ASN A 12 0.73 19.62 -2.56
C ASN A 12 1.28 18.70 -1.46
N ASN A 13 2.45 18.10 -1.69
CA ASN A 13 3.10 17.16 -0.76
C ASN A 13 3.28 17.74 0.66
N THR A 14 3.39 19.07 0.80
CA THR A 14 3.47 19.74 2.12
C THR A 14 2.18 19.65 2.94
N LEU A 15 1.07 19.23 2.33
CA LEU A 15 -0.24 19.02 2.94
C LEU A 15 -0.62 17.53 3.00
N VAL A 16 0.35 16.62 2.88
CA VAL A 16 0.14 15.18 2.95
C VAL A 16 1.00 14.60 4.06
N ALA A 17 0.35 14.04 5.09
CA ALA A 17 1.04 13.29 6.13
C ALA A 17 1.09 11.80 5.74
N HIS A 18 2.29 11.29 5.52
CA HIS A 18 2.53 9.89 5.22
C HIS A 18 2.59 9.08 6.52
N ILE A 19 1.74 8.06 6.61
CA ILE A 19 1.65 7.22 7.80
C ILE A 19 1.98 5.78 7.41
N SER A 20 3.08 5.25 7.92
CA SER A 20 3.51 3.87 7.64
C SER A 20 2.66 2.84 8.40
N HIS A 21 2.71 1.59 7.94
CA HIS A 21 2.02 0.48 8.63
C HIS A 21 2.53 0.30 10.06
N ASP A 22 3.81 0.57 10.34
CA ASP A 22 4.37 0.40 11.68
C ASP A 22 3.85 1.48 12.64
N ILE A 23 3.74 2.73 12.20
CA ILE A 23 3.09 3.80 12.97
C ILE A 23 1.63 3.44 13.26
N ILE A 24 0.91 2.88 12.28
CA ILE A 24 -0.46 2.43 12.47
C ILE A 24 -0.55 1.31 13.53
N LYS A 25 0.33 0.30 13.45
CA LYS A 25 0.39 -0.80 14.45
C LYS A 25 0.69 -0.25 15.84
N ASP A 26 1.67 0.64 15.96
CA ASP A 26 2.05 1.23 17.23
C ASP A 26 0.95 2.10 17.81
N TYR A 27 0.21 2.81 16.97
CA TYR A 27 -0.93 3.60 17.40
C TYR A 27 -2.06 2.70 17.93
N LEU A 28 -2.39 1.61 17.24
CA LEU A 28 -3.38 0.65 17.72
C LEU A 28 -2.96 -0.02 19.04
N ARG A 29 -1.67 -0.35 19.19
CA ARG A 29 -1.11 -0.84 20.47
C ARG A 29 -1.23 0.21 21.57
N PHE A 30 -0.90 1.47 21.26
CA PHE A 30 -0.99 2.59 22.19
C PHE A 30 -2.43 2.80 22.70
N LEU A 31 -3.44 2.66 21.84
CA LEU A 31 -4.84 2.76 22.25
C LEU A 31 -5.26 1.66 23.23
N ASN A 32 -4.56 0.53 23.26
CA ASN A 32 -4.81 -0.61 24.15
C ASN A 32 -6.30 -1.02 24.20
N LYS A 33 -6.97 -1.01 23.04
CA LYS A 33 -8.38 -1.39 22.91
C LYS A 33 -8.49 -2.85 22.50
N ASP A 34 -9.56 -3.51 22.93
CA ASP A 34 -9.93 -4.82 22.39
C ASP A 34 -10.38 -4.64 20.93
N LEU A 35 -9.56 -5.14 20.01
CA LEU A 35 -9.78 -5.04 18.57
C LEU A 35 -10.63 -6.20 18.02
N SER A 36 -10.96 -7.21 18.84
CA SER A 36 -11.65 -8.43 18.39
C SER A 36 -13.07 -8.19 17.91
N GLN A 37 -13.75 -7.18 18.45
CA GLN A 37 -15.15 -6.84 18.16
C GLN A 37 -15.31 -5.69 17.16
N ILE A 38 -14.23 -5.25 16.52
CA ILE A 38 -14.30 -4.13 15.58
C ILE A 38 -14.96 -4.60 14.27
N PRO A 39 -15.99 -3.90 13.79
CA PRO A 39 -16.66 -4.27 12.55
C PRO A 39 -15.68 -4.18 11.37
N VAL A 40 -15.75 -5.16 10.48
CA VAL A 40 -14.88 -5.21 9.30
C VAL A 40 -15.23 -4.07 8.34
N TRP A 41 -14.20 -3.35 7.86
CA TRP A 41 -14.40 -2.39 6.77
C TRP A 41 -14.90 -3.10 5.51
N GLN A 42 -16.02 -2.63 4.96
CA GLN A 42 -16.61 -3.20 3.77
C GLN A 42 -15.71 -2.95 2.56
N ARG A 43 -15.37 -3.99 1.80
CA ARG A 43 -14.45 -3.88 0.65
C ARG A 43 -14.98 -3.02 -0.48
N SER A 44 -16.30 -2.88 -0.60
CA SER A 44 -16.95 -2.01 -1.58
C SER A 44 -16.96 -0.54 -1.15
N ALA A 45 -16.68 -0.23 0.10
CA ALA A 45 -16.68 1.13 0.61
C ALA A 45 -15.32 1.78 0.39
N THR A 46 -15.32 2.99 -0.18
CA THR A 46 -14.12 3.81 -0.36
C THR A 46 -13.45 4.05 0.99
N PRO A 47 -12.17 3.67 1.20
CA PRO A 47 -11.48 3.67 2.49
C PRO A 47 -11.04 5.08 2.91
N ILE A 48 -11.98 6.01 3.03
CA ILE A 48 -11.72 7.42 3.32
C ILE A 48 -12.55 7.86 4.53
N LEU A 49 -11.94 8.71 5.37
CA LEU A 49 -12.61 9.45 6.42
C LEU A 49 -12.34 10.94 6.24
N THR A 50 -13.37 11.77 6.40
CA THR A 50 -13.27 13.22 6.26
C THR A 50 -13.71 13.89 7.55
N LEU A 51 -12.88 14.81 8.05
CA LEU A 51 -13.18 15.65 9.20
C LEU A 51 -12.63 17.07 8.96
N PRO A 52 -13.27 18.11 9.51
CA PRO A 52 -12.69 19.45 9.53
C PRO A 52 -11.34 19.47 10.25
N CYS A 53 -10.33 20.08 9.62
CA CYS A 53 -9.01 20.24 10.23
C CYS A 53 -9.04 21.42 11.21
N LEU A 54 -9.11 21.12 12.50
CA LEU A 54 -9.14 22.14 13.56
C LEU A 54 -7.75 22.69 13.91
N THR A 55 -6.69 21.95 13.57
CA THR A 55 -5.30 22.28 13.90
C THR A 55 -4.42 22.19 12.65
N PRO A 56 -4.63 23.07 11.65
CA PRO A 56 -3.94 23.00 10.37
C PRO A 56 -2.43 23.16 10.49
N ASP A 57 -1.95 23.97 11.44
CA ASP A 57 -0.51 24.17 11.66
C ASP A 57 0.15 22.89 12.17
N VAL A 58 -0.47 22.21 13.16
CA VAL A 58 0.03 20.92 13.68
C VAL A 58 0.05 19.87 12.58
N PHE A 59 -0.99 19.83 11.75
CA PHE A 59 -1.05 18.91 10.61
C PHE A 59 0.06 19.19 9.60
N ARG A 60 0.34 20.46 9.29
CA ARG A 60 1.42 20.85 8.37
C ARG A 60 2.79 20.43 8.91
N VAL A 61 3.04 20.61 10.20
CA VAL A 61 4.29 20.13 10.84
C VAL A 61 4.38 18.60 10.76
N ALA A 62 3.29 17.89 11.04
CA ALA A 62 3.24 16.43 10.92
C ALA A 62 3.51 15.96 9.47
N ALA A 63 2.93 16.63 8.48
CA ALA A 63 3.14 16.34 7.07
C ALA A 63 4.61 16.49 6.66
N GLN A 64 5.23 17.62 7.02
CA GLN A 64 6.66 17.86 6.76
C GLN A 64 7.55 16.79 7.39
N HIS A 65 7.36 16.52 8.68
CA HIS A 65 8.16 15.52 9.41
C HIS A 65 7.96 14.09 8.89
N SER A 66 6.81 13.78 8.29
CA SER A 66 6.55 12.45 7.71
C SER A 66 7.34 12.15 6.43
N MET A 67 7.84 13.20 5.75
CA MET A 67 8.61 13.06 4.51
C MET A 67 10.13 13.17 4.73
N MET A 68 10.56 13.80 5.82
CA MET A 68 11.97 13.99 6.11
C MET A 68 12.56 12.68 6.69
N PRO A 69 13.75 12.25 6.21
CA PRO A 69 14.44 11.13 6.84
C PRO A 69 14.78 11.51 8.29
N ALA A 70 14.42 10.65 9.25
CA ALA A 70 14.75 10.86 10.65
C ALA A 70 16.17 10.33 10.91
N GLU A 71 17.11 11.21 11.24
CA GLU A 71 18.51 10.88 11.49
C GLU A 71 18.73 10.45 12.95
N THR A 72 17.89 10.96 13.85
CA THR A 72 17.99 10.72 15.30
C THR A 72 16.74 10.02 15.86
N GLU A 73 16.89 9.31 16.99
CA GLU A 73 15.75 8.70 17.69
C GLU A 73 14.74 9.73 18.19
N SER A 74 15.19 10.91 18.60
CA SER A 74 14.30 11.99 19.04
C SER A 74 13.44 12.54 17.90
N GLU A 75 13.96 12.58 16.67
CA GLU A 75 13.19 12.93 15.48
C GLU A 75 12.18 11.84 15.12
N LYS A 76 12.55 10.57 15.22
CA LYS A 76 11.60 9.44 15.01
C LYS A 76 10.43 9.54 15.99
N GLU A 77 10.71 9.74 17.28
CA GLU A 77 9.66 9.88 18.29
C GLU A 77 8.83 11.16 18.10
N ARG A 78 9.45 12.27 17.66
CA ARG A 78 8.72 13.49 17.31
C ARG A 78 7.75 13.25 16.16
N THR A 79 8.21 12.65 15.06
CA THR A 79 7.36 12.31 13.92
C THR A 79 6.23 11.38 14.36
N ARG A 80 6.54 10.35 15.15
CA ARG A 80 5.54 9.41 15.70
C ARG A 80 4.48 10.13 16.55
N ALA A 81 4.87 11.00 17.48
CA ALA A 81 3.94 11.76 18.32
C ALA A 81 3.06 12.72 17.50
N LEU A 82 3.61 13.37 16.48
CA LEU A 82 2.86 14.24 15.57
C LEU A 82 1.81 13.43 14.78
N LEU A 83 2.20 12.29 14.21
CA LEU A 83 1.28 11.41 13.49
C LEU A 83 0.19 10.84 14.40
N PHE A 84 0.53 10.48 15.64
CA PHE A 84 -0.45 10.07 16.65
C PHE A 84 -1.45 11.19 16.95
N THR A 85 -0.98 12.42 17.02
CA THR A 85 -1.83 13.60 17.23
C THR A 85 -2.81 13.76 16.06
N VAL A 86 -2.34 13.61 14.82
CA VAL A 86 -3.21 13.63 13.62
C VAL A 86 -4.24 12.50 13.67
N LEU A 87 -3.81 11.27 13.96
CA LEU A 87 -4.68 10.10 14.06
C LEU A 87 -5.73 10.23 15.18
N SER A 88 -5.38 10.86 16.29
CA SER A 88 -6.29 11.08 17.43
C SER A 88 -7.53 11.86 17.06
N ARG A 89 -7.45 12.69 16.01
CA ARG A 89 -8.59 13.48 15.52
C ARG A 89 -9.76 12.65 15.04
N PHE A 90 -9.52 11.41 14.65
CA PHE A 90 -10.53 10.51 14.10
C PHE A 90 -11.10 9.54 15.15
N LEU A 91 -10.67 9.60 16.41
CA LEU A 91 -11.09 8.64 17.44
C LEU A 91 -12.60 8.64 17.72
N ASP A 92 -13.28 9.77 17.49
CA ASP A 92 -14.74 9.87 17.63
C ASP A 92 -15.51 9.17 16.49
N SER A 93 -14.83 8.85 15.38
CA SER A 93 -15.45 8.14 14.27
C SER A 93 -15.53 6.65 14.57
N LYS A 94 -16.77 6.12 14.61
CA LYS A 94 -17.04 4.68 14.79
C LYS A 94 -16.36 3.79 13.75
N LYS A 95 -16.03 4.33 12.57
CA LYS A 95 -15.40 3.59 11.47
C LYS A 95 -13.87 3.69 11.48
N PHE A 96 -13.28 4.52 12.33
CA PHE A 96 -11.85 4.79 12.32
C PHE A 96 -10.99 3.56 12.58
N LEU A 97 -11.27 2.82 13.65
CA LEU A 97 -10.50 1.61 13.96
C LEU A 97 -10.71 0.53 12.88
N SER A 98 -11.92 0.42 12.32
CA SER A 98 -12.20 -0.46 11.18
C SER A 98 -11.37 -0.11 9.95
N LEU A 99 -11.22 1.18 9.64
CA LEU A 99 -10.36 1.64 8.55
C LEU A 99 -8.90 1.31 8.85
N MET A 100 -8.45 1.57 10.08
CA MET A 100 -7.08 1.35 10.48
C MET A 100 -6.66 -0.13 10.38
N MET A 101 -7.54 -1.03 10.82
CA MET A 101 -7.36 -2.47 10.65
C MET A 101 -7.44 -2.91 9.18
N TYR A 102 -8.23 -2.21 8.36
CA TYR A 102 -8.28 -2.44 6.93
C TYR A 102 -6.96 -2.06 6.25
N MET A 103 -6.37 -0.92 6.60
CA MET A 103 -5.07 -0.48 6.07
C MET A 103 -3.94 -1.44 6.44
N LEU A 104 -4.00 -2.08 7.62
CA LEU A 104 -3.02 -3.08 8.05
C LEU A 104 -3.21 -4.47 7.45
N ARG A 105 -4.30 -4.72 6.71
CA ARG A 105 -4.57 -6.05 6.18
C ARG A 105 -3.54 -6.35 5.09
N ASN A 106 -2.69 -7.35 5.32
CA ASN A 106 -1.78 -7.84 4.29
C ASN A 106 -2.59 -8.26 3.06
N CYS A 107 -2.34 -7.62 1.93
CA CYS A 107 -2.94 -8.00 0.66
C CYS A 107 -2.22 -9.24 0.14
N VAL A 108 -2.98 -10.24 -0.31
CA VAL A 108 -2.38 -11.42 -0.93
C VAL A 108 -1.65 -11.03 -2.21
N SER A 109 -2.09 -9.96 -2.89
CA SER A 109 -1.36 -9.35 -3.99
C SER A 109 0.09 -9.04 -3.65
N ASP A 110 0.39 -8.51 -2.47
CA ASP A 110 1.74 -8.07 -2.09
C ASP A 110 2.68 -9.28 -1.97
N SER A 111 2.19 -10.37 -1.38
CA SER A 111 2.94 -11.63 -1.34
C SER A 111 3.12 -12.23 -2.74
N VAL A 112 2.14 -12.09 -3.63
CA VAL A 112 2.27 -12.50 -5.04
C VAL A 112 3.33 -11.66 -5.77
N TYR A 113 3.35 -10.33 -5.56
CA TYR A 113 4.40 -9.45 -6.08
C TYR A 113 5.78 -9.92 -5.62
N GLN A 114 5.97 -10.13 -4.32
CA GLN A 114 7.25 -10.57 -3.76
C GLN A 114 7.73 -11.92 -4.31
N ILE A 115 6.83 -12.89 -4.45
CA ILE A 115 7.18 -14.20 -5.02
C ILE A 115 7.66 -14.05 -6.46
N ILE A 116 6.94 -13.28 -7.28
CA ILE A 116 7.30 -13.07 -8.68
C ILE A 116 8.60 -12.27 -8.80
N GLU A 117 8.75 -11.19 -8.04
CA GLU A 117 9.95 -10.33 -8.07
C GLU A 117 11.20 -11.04 -7.54
N SER A 118 11.06 -12.07 -6.70
CA SER A 118 12.19 -12.86 -6.22
C SER A 118 12.92 -13.63 -7.33
N ASP A 119 12.23 -13.94 -8.43
CA ASP A 119 12.81 -14.59 -9.62
C ASP A 119 11.97 -14.23 -10.85
N ILE A 120 12.23 -13.05 -11.43
CA ILE A 120 11.40 -12.49 -12.52
C ILE A 120 11.50 -13.29 -13.82
N HIS A 121 12.59 -14.02 -14.03
CA HIS A 121 12.87 -14.77 -15.27
C HIS A 121 12.19 -16.14 -15.30
N LYS A 122 11.70 -16.63 -14.17
CA LYS A 122 10.99 -17.90 -14.09
C LYS A 122 9.64 -17.84 -14.79
N ASP A 123 9.24 -18.96 -15.39
CA ASP A 123 7.92 -19.18 -15.98
C ASP A 123 6.84 -19.39 -14.91
N TRP A 124 6.59 -18.33 -14.15
CA TRP A 124 5.53 -18.32 -13.15
C TRP A 124 4.18 -18.61 -13.79
N ASN A 125 3.38 -19.40 -13.08
CA ASN A 125 1.96 -19.55 -13.35
C ASN A 125 1.17 -19.47 -12.04
N LEU A 126 -0.14 -19.27 -12.16
CA LEU A 126 -1.04 -19.12 -11.01
C LEU A 126 -0.93 -20.31 -10.04
N SER A 127 -0.72 -21.53 -10.54
CA SER A 127 -0.63 -22.72 -9.68
C SER A 127 0.64 -22.71 -8.84
N MET A 128 1.78 -22.38 -9.44
CA MET A 128 3.06 -22.30 -8.73
C MET A 128 3.03 -21.26 -7.62
N VAL A 129 2.51 -20.07 -7.92
CA VAL A 129 2.38 -18.99 -6.93
C VAL A 129 1.40 -19.38 -5.82
N ALA A 130 0.29 -20.05 -6.15
CA ALA A 130 -0.65 -20.55 -5.15
C ALA A 130 0.01 -21.58 -4.21
N SER A 131 0.84 -22.47 -4.75
CA SER A 131 1.61 -23.43 -3.96
C SER A 131 2.60 -22.75 -3.01
N CYS A 132 3.31 -21.70 -3.46
CA CYS A 132 4.20 -20.90 -2.59
C CYS A 132 3.47 -20.23 -1.42
N LEU A 133 2.18 -19.93 -1.58
CA LEU A 133 1.33 -19.32 -0.55
C LEU A 133 0.53 -20.34 0.26
N CYS A 134 0.71 -21.64 0.03
CA CYS A 134 -0.11 -22.71 0.62
C CYS A 134 -1.63 -22.52 0.36
N LEU A 135 -1.99 -22.02 -0.82
CA LEU A 135 -3.38 -21.80 -1.25
C LEU A 135 -3.72 -22.70 -2.45
N SER A 136 -5.01 -22.98 -2.63
CA SER A 136 -5.48 -23.51 -3.92
C SER A 136 -5.51 -22.39 -4.98
N PRO A 137 -5.29 -22.70 -6.28
CA PRO A 137 -5.34 -21.71 -7.35
C PRO A 137 -6.66 -20.93 -7.41
N SER A 138 -7.78 -21.63 -7.15
CA SER A 138 -9.12 -21.03 -7.11
C SER A 138 -9.28 -20.05 -5.95
N LEU A 139 -8.73 -20.37 -4.77
CA LEU A 139 -8.76 -19.48 -3.61
C LEU A 139 -7.87 -18.25 -3.83
N LEU A 140 -6.68 -18.43 -4.40
CA LEU A 140 -5.80 -17.32 -4.78
C LEU A 140 -6.51 -16.39 -5.77
N LYS A 141 -7.10 -16.94 -6.83
CA LYS A 141 -7.87 -16.16 -7.82
C LYS A 141 -9.02 -15.38 -7.18
N LYS A 142 -9.75 -16.00 -6.24
CA LYS A 142 -10.83 -15.34 -5.50
C LYS A 142 -10.30 -14.20 -4.61
N LYS A 143 -9.18 -14.40 -3.92
CA LYS A 143 -8.55 -13.38 -3.08
C LYS A 143 -8.04 -12.20 -3.91
N LEU A 144 -7.31 -12.44 -5.00
CA LEU A 144 -6.84 -11.38 -5.90
C LEU A 144 -8.02 -10.58 -6.50
N LYS A 145 -9.07 -11.28 -6.96
CA LYS A 145 -10.29 -10.62 -7.46
C LYS A 145 -10.93 -9.73 -6.40
N SER A 146 -10.92 -10.16 -5.13
CA SER A 146 -11.45 -9.39 -4.02
C SER A 146 -10.55 -8.22 -3.57
N GLU A 147 -9.34 -8.13 -4.12
CA GLU A 147 -8.38 -7.03 -3.99
C GLU A 147 -8.35 -6.18 -5.29
N ASN A 148 -9.36 -6.33 -6.17
CA ASN A 148 -9.48 -5.64 -7.46
C ASN A 148 -8.28 -5.85 -8.40
N THR A 149 -7.62 -7.01 -8.31
CA THR A 149 -6.48 -7.37 -9.16
C THR A 149 -6.58 -8.82 -9.65
N SER A 150 -5.63 -9.23 -10.47
CA SER A 150 -5.52 -10.58 -11.01
C SER A 150 -4.07 -10.98 -11.17
N TYR A 151 -3.82 -12.29 -11.21
CA TYR A 151 -2.47 -12.82 -11.43
C TYR A 151 -1.83 -12.25 -12.70
N SER A 152 -2.57 -12.20 -13.81
CA SER A 152 -2.11 -11.67 -15.10
C SER A 152 -1.75 -10.19 -15.02
N GLN A 153 -2.50 -9.38 -14.27
CA GLN A 153 -2.16 -7.97 -14.06
C GLN A 153 -0.88 -7.83 -13.25
N ILE A 154 -0.71 -8.63 -12.20
CA ILE A 154 0.47 -8.57 -11.32
C ILE A 154 1.74 -8.98 -12.08
N ILE A 155 1.77 -10.16 -12.73
CA ILE A 155 2.95 -10.64 -13.46
C ILE A 155 3.36 -9.68 -14.59
N THR A 156 2.38 -9.10 -15.30
CA THR A 156 2.63 -8.09 -16.33
C THR A 156 3.26 -6.84 -15.73
N THR A 157 2.73 -6.37 -14.59
CA THR A 157 3.26 -5.19 -13.89
C THR A 157 4.68 -5.41 -13.39
N CYS A 158 4.97 -6.57 -12.78
CA CYS A 158 6.33 -6.93 -12.36
C CYS A 158 7.31 -6.89 -13.54
N ARG A 159 6.95 -7.53 -14.67
CA ARG A 159 7.78 -7.61 -15.87
C ARG A 159 8.01 -6.25 -16.51
N MET A 160 6.98 -5.40 -16.58
CA MET A 160 7.11 -4.03 -17.07
C MET A 160 8.02 -3.18 -16.17
N ARG A 161 7.89 -3.28 -14.84
CA ARG A 161 8.76 -2.55 -13.91
C ARG A 161 10.22 -2.97 -14.06
N TYR A 162 10.46 -4.27 -14.21
CA TYR A 162 11.80 -4.80 -14.48
C TYR A 162 12.33 -4.32 -15.85
N ALA A 163 11.50 -4.35 -16.91
CA ALA A 163 11.85 -3.83 -18.23
C ALA A 163 12.29 -2.36 -18.20
N VAL A 164 11.53 -1.52 -17.49
CA VAL A 164 11.84 -0.10 -17.32
C VAL A 164 13.16 0.08 -16.57
N ASN A 165 13.42 -0.71 -15.54
CA ASN A 165 14.67 -0.66 -14.80
C ASN A 165 15.88 -1.03 -15.67
N GLU A 166 15.78 -2.10 -16.46
CA GLU A 166 16.83 -2.51 -17.42
C GLU A 166 17.08 -1.45 -18.50
N LEU A 167 16.03 -0.81 -19.04
CA LEU A 167 16.16 0.27 -20.02
C LEU A 167 16.86 1.51 -19.45
N MET A 168 16.59 1.84 -18.19
CA MET A 168 17.14 3.02 -17.51
C MET A 168 18.60 2.82 -17.07
N MET A 169 18.98 1.59 -16.72
CA MET A 169 20.30 1.29 -16.14
C MET A 169 21.33 0.78 -17.15
N ASP A 170 20.90 0.10 -18.22
CA ASP A 170 21.82 -0.73 -19.01
C ASP A 170 21.87 -0.39 -20.51
N GLY A 171 21.15 0.65 -20.98
CA GLY A 171 21.20 1.11 -22.37
C GLY A 171 20.83 0.04 -23.42
N LYS A 172 20.22 -1.06 -22.98
CA LYS A 172 19.88 -2.24 -23.81
C LYS A 172 18.76 -1.90 -24.80
N ASN A 173 18.84 -2.48 -26.00
CA ASN A 173 17.83 -2.29 -27.04
C ASN A 173 16.51 -2.98 -26.61
N ILE A 174 15.36 -2.41 -26.99
CA ILE A 174 13.99 -2.87 -26.67
C ILE A 174 13.82 -4.39 -26.89
N SER A 175 14.47 -4.94 -27.92
CA SER A 175 14.45 -6.38 -28.22
C SER A 175 15.08 -7.26 -27.13
N GLN A 176 16.19 -6.82 -26.53
CA GLN A 176 16.90 -7.55 -25.47
C GLN A 176 16.12 -7.50 -24.15
N VAL A 177 15.46 -6.38 -23.88
CA VAL A 177 14.65 -6.19 -22.66
C VAL A 177 13.40 -7.08 -22.69
N SER A 178 12.73 -7.20 -23.84
CA SER A 178 11.57 -8.08 -24.01
C SER A 178 11.85 -9.54 -23.65
N GLN A 179 12.97 -10.08 -24.15
CA GLN A 179 13.39 -11.46 -23.87
C GLN A 179 13.81 -11.66 -22.40
N SER A 180 14.46 -10.66 -21.81
CA SER A 180 14.86 -10.66 -20.39
C SER A 180 13.66 -10.63 -19.45
N CYS A 181 12.56 -10.00 -19.87
CA CYS A 181 11.33 -9.87 -19.09
C CYS A 181 10.34 -11.05 -19.29
N GLY A 182 10.73 -12.10 -20.03
CA GLY A 182 9.89 -13.27 -20.26
C GLY A 182 8.70 -13.03 -21.21
N TYR A 183 8.79 -12.05 -22.11
CA TYR A 183 7.86 -11.91 -23.22
C TYR A 183 8.33 -12.74 -24.41
N ASN A 184 7.45 -13.58 -24.96
CA ASN A 184 7.76 -14.48 -26.09
C ASN A 184 7.74 -13.77 -27.47
N SER A 185 7.42 -12.48 -27.53
CA SER A 185 7.52 -11.67 -28.75
C SER A 185 7.63 -10.17 -28.43
N THR A 186 8.37 -9.43 -29.25
CA THR A 186 8.47 -7.95 -29.24
C THR A 186 7.40 -7.29 -30.12
N SER A 187 6.24 -7.91 -30.29
CA SER A 187 5.22 -7.49 -31.27
C SER A 187 4.12 -6.64 -30.64
#